data_AF-A0A9D1L3U9-F1
#
_entry.id   AF-A0A9D1L3U9-F1
#
_cell.length_a   1.000
_cell.length_b   1.000
_cell.length_c   1.000
_cell.angle_alpha   90.00
_cell.angle_beta   90.00
_cell.angle_gamma   90.00
#
_symmetry.space_group_name_H-M   'P 1'
#
loop_
_entity.id
_entity.type
_entity.pdbx_description
1 polymer ?
#
loop_
_entity_poly.entity_id
_entity_poly.type
_entity_poly.pdbx_seq_one_letter_code
_entity_poly.pdbx_strand_id
1 'polypeptide(L)'
;MNLKQLLHHHRIKIYGAIAILGLGSITLYHMPREENVSAPKTIETEEPAIPEKQNVAPELVLDSSVKTLTEEQKILLQQNISLSNNQYLNQKIRNYKVDYPYSEYFGIDQALQAYHSLPEYVSEHGTNVIKNGVVDESALYECVLANQEQLKENQTRLDDTTLRQICKIITDTINTTIMNEGDYDLGDLNYKLSHLIVAEYKEFSYAYYNPAQNTLGINKTSVYNLASSEPFDDVLKQVIAHETEHLLQAGSALESQERNYVMRFGPCVEFGNLKVNSLYWNWFIEGSAESLALKTTNREDTLTYPQEVKGLEIVQLANNLSQNGSLEKLSLQSNLENVYSYFQCNTDEDKKEILEFMYAMNLVISDSYTSSSEDFYTVYKEANNGNMIDRASYKTDLKESIAMTLTKQFYGNFVNYASSGTYNLEQLMHMMSIYEDELSRLLWYSNSSYRDSYIDFFEFYTQIQSLVFEQIAQQLGRSQEEIVNLYITYHLANEKGDLSFLPSEQQQFYEYIASTRQNDHKNAIIDVYQQLSSFRKK
;
A
#
# COMPACT_ATOMS: atom_id res chain seq x y z
N MET A 1 6.96 45.24 -8.85
CA MET A 1 7.39 44.19 -7.90
C MET A 1 7.37 42.88 -8.66
N ASN A 2 8.52 42.18 -8.78
CA ASN A 2 8.72 41.11 -9.77
C ASN A 2 8.32 39.74 -9.18
N LEU A 3 7.65 38.89 -9.96
CA LEU A 3 7.09 37.59 -9.55
C LEU A 3 8.14 36.64 -8.92
N LYS A 4 9.43 36.84 -9.24
CA LYS A 4 10.57 36.15 -8.63
C LYS A 4 10.79 36.45 -7.14
N GLN A 5 10.35 37.61 -6.64
CA GLN A 5 10.47 37.95 -5.21
C GLN A 5 9.31 37.40 -4.37
N LEU A 6 8.15 37.12 -4.97
CA LEU A 6 7.01 36.52 -4.26
C LEU A 6 7.24 35.03 -3.97
N LEU A 7 7.94 34.33 -4.86
CA LEU A 7 8.26 32.90 -4.72
C LEU A 7 9.37 32.60 -3.70
N HIS A 8 10.08 33.61 -3.19
CA HIS A 8 11.12 33.42 -2.18
C HIS A 8 10.59 33.54 -0.73
N HIS A 9 9.32 33.87 -0.53
CA HIS A 9 8.71 34.01 0.81
C HIS A 9 7.56 33.04 1.10
N HIS A 10 7.09 32.28 0.12
CA HIS A 10 6.15 31.19 0.34
C HIS A 10 6.72 29.89 -0.20
N ARG A 11 7.19 29.03 0.72
CA ARG A 11 7.48 27.62 0.47
C ARG A 11 6.16 26.90 0.13
N ILE A 12 5.73 26.98 -1.12
CA ILE A 12 4.68 26.13 -1.66
C ILE A 12 5.40 24.98 -2.38
N LYS A 13 5.46 23.82 -1.73
CA LYS A 13 5.84 22.56 -2.37
C LYS A 13 4.70 22.20 -3.32
N ILE A 14 4.89 22.39 -4.62
CA ILE A 14 3.98 21.86 -5.64
C ILE A 14 4.41 20.41 -5.89
N TYR A 15 3.67 19.46 -5.31
CA TYR A 15 3.78 18.05 -5.69
C TYR A 15 3.15 17.91 -7.08
N GLY A 16 3.97 17.56 -8.07
CA GLY A 16 3.50 17.25 -9.42
C GLY A 16 2.77 15.91 -9.40
N ALA A 17 1.49 15.91 -9.77
CA ALA A 17 0.76 14.67 -10.05
C ALA A 17 1.33 14.04 -11.33
N ILE A 18 1.86 12.83 -11.23
CA ILE A 18 2.33 12.04 -12.37
C ILE A 18 1.29 10.95 -12.62
N ALA A 19 0.59 11.06 -13.75
CA ALA A 19 -0.22 9.97 -14.29
C ALA A 19 0.72 8.96 -14.96
N ILE A 20 0.73 7.72 -14.46
CA ILE A 20 1.51 6.63 -15.02
C ILE A 20 0.74 6.03 -16.19
N LEU A 21 1.25 6.26 -17.40
CA LEU A 21 0.77 5.64 -18.64
C LEU A 21 1.50 4.30 -18.83
N GLY A 22 0.88 3.20 -18.41
CA GLY A 22 1.26 1.87 -18.87
C GLY A 22 0.70 1.63 -20.27
N LEU A 23 1.55 1.67 -21.30
CA LEU A 23 1.16 1.31 -22.66
C LEU A 23 1.78 -0.02 -23.06
N GLY A 24 1.01 -1.09 -22.89
CA GLY A 24 1.18 -2.32 -23.66
C GLY A 24 0.90 -2.05 -25.14
N SER A 25 1.87 -2.37 -26.00
CA SER A 25 1.77 -2.19 -27.44
C SER A 25 0.71 -3.13 -28.04
N ILE A 26 -0.46 -2.62 -28.43
CA ILE A 26 -1.42 -3.37 -29.25
C ILE A 26 -1.21 -3.01 -30.72
N THR A 27 -0.75 -3.99 -31.49
CA THR A 27 -0.67 -3.94 -32.95
C THR A 27 -2.10 -4.03 -33.53
N LEU A 28 -2.67 -2.90 -33.98
CA LEU A 28 -3.96 -2.91 -34.67
C LEU A 28 -3.79 -3.16 -36.17
N TYR A 29 -4.28 -4.31 -36.63
CA TYR A 29 -4.51 -4.62 -38.04
C TYR A 29 -5.51 -3.61 -38.64
N HIS A 30 -5.09 -2.91 -39.69
CA HIS A 30 -5.92 -2.01 -40.50
C HIS A 30 -6.76 -2.76 -41.52
N MET A 31 -8.07 -2.46 -41.59
CA MET A 31 -8.81 -2.40 -42.87
C MET A 31 -9.94 -1.34 -42.81
N PRO A 32 -10.32 -0.75 -43.96
CA PRO A 32 -10.68 0.67 -44.05
C PRO A 32 -12.18 0.92 -44.26
N ARG A 33 -12.64 2.15 -43.97
CA ARG A 33 -13.82 2.79 -44.58
C ARG A 33 -13.77 4.31 -44.30
N GLU A 34 -13.49 5.10 -45.32
CA GLU A 34 -14.41 5.81 -46.23
C GLU A 34 -14.84 7.20 -45.71
N GLU A 35 -14.75 8.17 -46.62
CA GLU A 35 -14.68 9.61 -46.40
C GLU A 35 -16.03 10.34 -46.27
N ASN A 36 -15.92 11.60 -45.78
CA ASN A 36 -16.78 12.78 -45.98
C ASN A 36 -18.12 12.82 -45.17
N VAL A 37 -18.64 13.94 -44.65
CA VAL A 37 -18.67 15.37 -45.05
C VAL A 37 -18.85 16.28 -43.81
N SER A 38 -18.42 17.54 -43.92
CA SER A 38 -18.41 18.70 -42.99
C SER A 38 -19.75 19.26 -42.43
N ALA A 39 -19.70 19.74 -41.17
CA ALA A 39 -20.19 21.00 -40.50
C ALA A 39 -21.61 21.59 -40.81
N PRO A 40 -22.34 22.24 -39.86
CA PRO A 40 -21.94 23.54 -39.25
C PRO A 40 -22.37 23.84 -37.78
N LYS A 41 -21.86 24.98 -37.27
CA LYS A 41 -22.07 25.64 -35.95
C LYS A 41 -23.51 26.11 -35.67
N THR A 42 -23.89 26.12 -34.38
CA THR A 42 -24.90 27.05 -33.77
C THR A 42 -24.63 27.14 -32.25
N ILE A 43 -24.09 28.27 -31.75
CA ILE A 43 -24.78 29.35 -30.99
C ILE A 43 -25.34 28.87 -29.65
N GLU A 44 -24.58 29.12 -28.58
CA GLU A 44 -25.04 29.04 -27.18
C GLU A 44 -25.81 30.31 -26.81
N THR A 45 -27.02 30.14 -26.32
CA THR A 45 -27.84 31.17 -25.67
C THR A 45 -27.63 31.11 -24.17
N GLU A 46 -27.29 32.26 -23.57
CA GLU A 46 -27.26 32.51 -22.13
C GLU A 46 -28.64 32.28 -21.49
N GLU A 47 -28.67 31.57 -20.35
CA GLU A 47 -29.74 31.65 -19.35
C GLU A 47 -29.16 31.29 -17.96
N PRO A 48 -29.80 31.69 -16.85
CA PRO A 48 -29.26 32.71 -15.95
C PRO A 48 -28.77 32.16 -14.60
N ALA A 49 -27.94 32.96 -13.93
CA ALA A 49 -27.44 32.70 -12.58
C ALA A 49 -28.57 32.50 -11.55
N ILE A 50 -28.57 31.34 -10.90
CA ILE A 50 -29.36 31.07 -9.70
C ILE A 50 -28.47 31.39 -8.49
N PRO A 51 -28.94 32.19 -7.51
CA PRO A 51 -28.08 32.66 -6.42
C PRO A 51 -27.72 31.51 -5.47
N GLU A 52 -26.43 31.38 -5.17
CA GLU A 52 -25.91 30.58 -4.06
C GLU A 52 -26.62 30.98 -2.76
N LYS A 53 -27.56 30.15 -2.32
CA LYS A 53 -27.90 30.10 -0.90
C LYS A 53 -26.76 29.37 -0.20
N GLN A 54 -25.90 30.16 0.43
CA GLN A 54 -25.03 29.73 1.52
C GLN A 54 -25.88 29.08 2.62
N ASN A 55 -26.09 27.76 2.51
CA ASN A 55 -26.30 26.91 3.68
C ASN A 55 -24.91 26.43 4.10
N VAL A 56 -24.17 27.34 4.74
CA VAL A 56 -23.03 26.94 5.57
C VAL A 56 -23.66 26.23 6.76
N ALA A 57 -23.76 24.90 6.68
CA ALA A 57 -23.94 24.09 7.87
C ALA A 57 -22.84 24.51 8.85
N PRO A 58 -23.17 24.81 10.12
CA PRO A 58 -22.14 25.24 11.07
C PRO A 58 -21.07 24.15 11.12
N GLU A 59 -19.86 24.53 10.75
CA GLU A 59 -18.66 23.73 10.95
C GLU A 59 -18.60 23.45 12.46
N LEU A 60 -18.92 22.22 12.83
CA LEU A 60 -18.87 21.77 14.22
C LEU A 60 -17.38 21.68 14.55
N VAL A 61 -16.83 22.80 15.03
CA VAL A 61 -15.52 22.85 15.66
C VAL A 61 -15.58 21.88 16.84
N LEU A 62 -14.96 20.72 16.67
CA LEU A 62 -14.70 19.77 17.75
C LEU A 62 -13.94 20.56 18.83
N ASP A 63 -14.53 20.72 20.01
CA ASP A 63 -13.87 21.38 21.13
C ASP A 63 -12.68 20.52 21.57
N SER A 64 -11.52 20.80 20.99
CA SER A 64 -10.25 20.14 21.21
C SER A 64 -9.55 20.69 22.47
N SER A 65 -10.29 20.90 23.55
CA SER A 65 -9.67 21.26 24.82
C SER A 65 -8.78 20.09 25.24
N VAL A 66 -7.45 20.30 25.26
CA VAL A 66 -6.49 19.32 25.80
C VAL A 66 -7.00 18.88 27.17
N LYS A 67 -7.36 17.61 27.31
CA LYS A 67 -7.73 17.07 28.61
C LYS A 67 -6.45 16.64 29.32
N THR A 68 -6.12 17.32 30.41
CA THR A 68 -5.01 16.90 31.26
C THR A 68 -5.42 15.65 32.05
N LEU A 69 -4.58 14.60 32.03
CA LEU A 69 -4.78 13.43 32.88
C LEU A 69 -4.70 13.81 34.37
N THR A 70 -5.66 13.32 35.16
CA THR A 70 -5.62 13.46 36.61
C THR A 70 -4.55 12.53 37.21
N GLU A 71 -4.10 12.81 38.44
CA GLU A 71 -3.16 11.93 39.12
C GLU A 71 -3.72 10.52 39.33
N GLU A 72 -5.03 10.37 39.56
CA GLU A 72 -5.67 9.07 39.66
C GLU A 72 -5.64 8.31 38.33
N GLN A 73 -5.87 9.01 37.20
CA GLN A 73 -5.75 8.44 35.87
C GLN A 73 -4.31 8.02 35.56
N LYS A 74 -3.31 8.83 35.92
CA LYS A 74 -1.89 8.49 35.77
C LYS A 74 -1.53 7.24 36.59
N ILE A 75 -2.01 7.13 37.83
CA ILE A 75 -1.81 5.93 38.65
C ILE A 75 -2.46 4.69 38.00
N LEU A 76 -3.64 4.86 37.40
CA LEU A 76 -4.34 3.78 36.70
C LEU A 76 -3.59 3.34 35.44
N LEU A 77 -3.01 4.26 34.69
CA LEU A 77 -2.20 3.99 33.49
C LEU A 77 -0.95 3.15 33.80
N GLN A 78 -0.39 3.28 35.01
CA GLN A 78 0.76 2.48 35.44
C GLN A 78 0.39 1.08 35.97
N GLN A 79 -0.90 0.72 36.02
CA GLN A 79 -1.31 -0.63 36.43
C GLN A 79 -0.99 -1.65 35.33
N ASN A 80 -0.46 -2.80 35.75
CA ASN A 80 -0.16 -3.91 34.87
C ASN A 80 -1.44 -4.67 34.47
N ILE A 81 -1.56 -4.94 33.18
CA ILE A 81 -2.66 -5.63 32.51
C ILE A 81 -2.10 -6.87 31.81
N SER A 82 -2.94 -7.91 31.75
CA SER A 82 -2.72 -9.09 30.95
C SER A 82 -4.09 -9.61 30.52
N LEU A 83 -4.37 -9.56 29.22
CA LEU A 83 -5.68 -9.93 28.68
C LEU A 83 -5.88 -11.46 28.74
N SER A 84 -6.35 -11.96 29.90
CA SER A 84 -6.70 -13.37 30.09
C SER A 84 -7.88 -13.79 29.19
N ASN A 85 -8.02 -15.09 28.85
CA ASN A 85 -9.00 -15.62 27.87
C ASN A 85 -8.86 -15.07 26.44
N ASN A 86 -7.63 -14.69 26.05
CA ASN A 86 -7.25 -14.16 24.73
C ASN A 86 -7.79 -14.94 23.52
N GLN A 87 -7.82 -16.28 23.56
CA GLN A 87 -8.25 -17.10 22.43
C GLN A 87 -9.72 -16.87 22.09
N TYR A 88 -10.59 -16.79 23.10
CA TYR A 88 -12.01 -16.52 22.89
C TYR A 88 -12.25 -15.09 22.39
N LEU A 89 -11.57 -14.10 22.98
CA LEU A 89 -11.66 -12.71 22.56
C LEU A 89 -11.16 -12.52 21.12
N ASN A 90 -9.98 -13.06 20.81
CA ASN A 90 -9.42 -13.01 19.46
C ASN A 90 -10.35 -13.71 18.46
N GLN A 91 -10.85 -14.92 18.77
CA GLN A 91 -11.81 -15.60 17.90
C GLN A 91 -13.07 -14.75 17.67
N LYS A 92 -13.60 -14.09 18.70
CA LYS A 92 -14.76 -13.20 18.57
C LYS A 92 -14.45 -12.01 17.65
N ILE A 93 -13.25 -11.42 17.76
CA ILE A 93 -12.80 -10.31 16.90
C ILE A 93 -12.63 -10.78 15.45
N ARG A 94 -11.96 -11.91 15.22
CA ARG A 94 -11.70 -12.46 13.89
C ARG A 94 -12.97 -12.89 13.17
N ASN A 95 -13.98 -13.35 13.91
CA ASN A 95 -15.27 -13.79 13.36
C ASN A 95 -16.20 -12.64 12.93
N TYR A 96 -15.87 -11.37 13.20
CA TYR A 96 -16.64 -10.27 12.61
C TYR A 96 -16.54 -10.33 11.09
N LYS A 97 -17.66 -10.38 10.40
CA LYS A 97 -17.69 -10.40 8.94
C LYS A 97 -17.44 -9.00 8.40
N VAL A 98 -16.61 -8.89 7.38
CA VAL A 98 -16.47 -7.67 6.58
C VAL A 98 -17.02 -7.95 5.19
N ASP A 99 -17.97 -7.15 4.75
CA ASP A 99 -18.57 -7.28 3.43
C ASP A 99 -18.03 -6.18 2.53
N TYR A 100 -17.32 -6.57 1.47
CA TYR A 100 -16.80 -5.62 0.49
C TYR A 100 -17.90 -5.23 -0.52
N PRO A 101 -18.20 -3.93 -0.70
CA PRO A 101 -19.21 -3.50 -1.64
C PRO A 101 -18.82 -3.87 -3.07
N TYR A 102 -19.77 -4.47 -3.80
CA TYR A 102 -19.61 -4.90 -5.18
C TYR A 102 -18.55 -5.99 -5.40
N SER A 103 -18.20 -6.76 -4.34
CA SER A 103 -17.19 -7.83 -4.41
C SER A 103 -17.56 -8.95 -5.40
N GLU A 104 -18.84 -9.11 -5.74
CA GLU A 104 -19.29 -10.03 -6.79
C GLU A 104 -18.69 -9.73 -8.17
N TYR A 105 -18.22 -8.50 -8.40
CA TYR A 105 -17.55 -8.09 -9.64
C TYR A 105 -16.02 -8.13 -9.56
N PHE A 106 -15.44 -8.48 -8.40
CA PHE A 106 -13.99 -8.58 -8.26
C PHE A 106 -13.42 -9.76 -9.03
N GLY A 107 -14.18 -10.84 -9.22
CA GLY A 107 -13.70 -12.01 -9.95
C GLY A 107 -12.69 -12.87 -9.18
N ILE A 108 -12.69 -12.79 -7.84
CA ILE A 108 -11.75 -13.48 -6.95
C ILE A 108 -11.76 -15.00 -7.18
N ASP A 109 -12.94 -15.60 -7.27
CA ASP A 109 -13.08 -17.06 -7.43
C ASP A 109 -12.50 -17.54 -8.77
N GLN A 110 -12.70 -16.79 -9.85
CA GLN A 110 -12.13 -17.08 -11.16
C GLN A 110 -10.61 -16.92 -11.16
N ALA A 111 -10.09 -15.88 -10.49
CA ALA A 111 -8.66 -15.64 -10.39
C ALA A 111 -7.96 -16.73 -9.55
N LEU A 112 -8.57 -17.16 -8.44
CA LEU A 112 -8.09 -18.29 -7.64
C LEU A 112 -8.08 -19.59 -8.44
N GLN A 113 -9.14 -19.86 -9.21
CA GLN A 113 -9.20 -21.03 -10.07
C GLN A 113 -8.06 -21.03 -11.10
N ALA A 114 -7.78 -19.88 -11.72
CA ALA A 114 -6.66 -19.72 -12.65
C ALA A 114 -5.31 -19.94 -11.95
N TYR A 115 -5.13 -19.35 -10.76
CA TYR A 115 -3.91 -19.50 -9.95
C TYR A 115 -3.64 -20.96 -9.55
N HIS A 116 -4.65 -21.68 -9.05
CA HIS A 116 -4.49 -23.09 -8.68
C HIS A 116 -4.33 -24.04 -9.87
N SER A 117 -4.61 -23.57 -11.08
CA SER A 117 -4.40 -24.31 -12.33
C SER A 117 -3.01 -24.06 -12.94
N LEU A 118 -2.18 -23.20 -12.34
CA LEU A 118 -0.83 -22.94 -12.82
C LEU A 118 0.02 -24.21 -12.76
N PRO A 119 0.69 -24.60 -13.85
CA PRO A 119 1.67 -25.68 -13.83
C PRO A 119 2.78 -25.45 -12.79
N GLU A 120 3.34 -26.54 -12.29
CA GLU A 120 4.61 -26.51 -11.54
C GLU A 120 5.72 -26.00 -12.46
N TYR A 121 6.62 -25.18 -11.91
CA TYR A 121 7.80 -24.66 -12.57
C TYR A 121 9.01 -24.91 -11.70
N VAL A 122 10.06 -25.43 -12.31
CA VAL A 122 11.36 -25.68 -11.65
C VAL A 122 12.42 -25.04 -12.52
N SER A 123 13.14 -24.07 -11.96
CA SER A 123 14.23 -23.40 -12.67
C SER A 123 15.40 -24.36 -12.88
N GLU A 124 15.64 -24.78 -14.13
CA GLU A 124 16.78 -25.65 -14.50
C GLU A 124 17.88 -24.85 -15.21
N HIS A 125 18.53 -23.88 -14.56
CA HIS A 125 19.51 -23.03 -15.24
C HIS A 125 20.86 -22.91 -14.54
N GLY A 126 21.92 -23.19 -15.32
CA GLY A 126 23.32 -23.11 -14.95
C GLY A 126 23.89 -21.68 -14.89
N THR A 127 25.06 -21.59 -14.27
CA THR A 127 25.71 -20.39 -13.70
C THR A 127 26.39 -19.45 -14.70
N ASN A 128 26.51 -18.16 -14.33
CA ASN A 128 27.76 -17.37 -14.45
C ASN A 128 27.77 -16.03 -13.70
N VAL A 129 26.61 -15.45 -13.33
CA VAL A 129 26.55 -14.11 -12.67
C VAL A 129 26.59 -14.21 -11.15
N ILE A 130 25.90 -15.21 -10.56
CA ILE A 130 25.93 -15.44 -9.11
C ILE A 130 27.06 -16.42 -8.76
N LYS A 131 27.95 -16.03 -7.84
CA LYS A 131 29.06 -16.84 -7.34
C LYS A 131 29.06 -16.81 -5.82
N ASN A 132 29.13 -17.98 -5.17
CA ASN A 132 29.10 -18.10 -3.71
C ASN A 132 27.91 -17.38 -3.04
N GLY A 133 26.74 -17.39 -3.69
CA GLY A 133 25.53 -16.76 -3.16
C GLY A 133 25.45 -15.24 -3.30
N VAL A 134 26.39 -14.61 -4.03
CA VAL A 134 26.36 -13.16 -4.32
C VAL A 134 26.50 -12.89 -5.80
N VAL A 135 25.92 -11.78 -6.26
CA VAL A 135 26.06 -11.27 -7.62
C VAL A 135 27.46 -10.68 -7.80
N ASP A 136 28.14 -11.10 -8.86
CA ASP A 136 29.43 -10.56 -9.30
C ASP A 136 29.20 -9.40 -10.29
N GLU A 137 29.56 -8.17 -9.88
CA GLU A 137 29.36 -6.95 -10.67
C GLU A 137 30.00 -7.04 -12.07
N SER A 138 31.21 -7.63 -12.15
CA SER A 138 31.93 -7.73 -13.42
C SER A 138 31.25 -8.74 -14.35
N ALA A 139 30.82 -9.88 -13.83
CA ALA A 139 30.07 -10.87 -14.60
C ALA A 139 28.73 -10.31 -15.09
N LEU A 140 28.00 -9.58 -14.24
CA LEU A 140 26.76 -8.92 -14.64
C LEU A 140 27.00 -7.92 -15.77
N TYR A 141 28.01 -7.06 -15.63
CA TYR A 141 28.35 -6.07 -16.66
C TYR A 141 28.66 -6.72 -18.01
N GLU A 142 29.47 -7.79 -18.04
CA GLU A 142 29.80 -8.47 -19.29
C GLU A 142 28.56 -9.11 -19.95
N CYS A 143 27.63 -9.67 -19.15
CA CYS A 143 26.37 -10.20 -19.67
C CYS A 143 25.50 -9.08 -20.27
N VAL A 144 25.30 -7.98 -19.52
CA VAL A 144 24.52 -6.83 -19.98
C VAL A 144 25.12 -6.21 -21.24
N LEU A 145 26.45 -6.14 -21.33
CA LEU A 145 27.18 -5.64 -22.49
C LEU A 145 26.95 -6.52 -23.73
N ALA A 146 27.01 -7.85 -23.57
CA ALA A 146 26.72 -8.79 -24.65
C ALA A 146 25.25 -8.72 -25.10
N ASN A 147 24.33 -8.48 -24.16
CA ASN A 147 22.90 -8.37 -24.45
C ASN A 147 22.51 -7.05 -25.15
N GLN A 148 23.41 -6.06 -25.27
CA GLN A 148 23.15 -4.82 -26.02
C GLN A 148 22.86 -5.06 -27.50
N GLU A 149 23.24 -6.22 -28.07
CA GLU A 149 22.88 -6.58 -29.45
C GLU A 149 21.38 -6.84 -29.64
N GLN A 150 20.63 -7.02 -28.55
CA GLN A 150 19.20 -7.34 -28.55
C GLN A 150 18.30 -6.11 -28.36
N LEU A 151 18.86 -4.90 -28.33
CA LEU A 151 18.11 -3.65 -28.18
C LEU A 151 17.08 -3.47 -29.30
N LYS A 152 15.90 -2.96 -28.93
CA LYS A 152 14.81 -2.65 -29.87
C LYS A 152 14.98 -1.25 -30.49
N GLU A 153 14.20 -0.97 -31.53
CA GLU A 153 14.30 0.28 -32.30
C GLU A 153 14.09 1.57 -31.48
N ASN A 154 13.30 1.52 -30.40
CA ASN A 154 13.05 2.66 -29.50
C ASN A 154 14.04 2.75 -28.33
N GLN A 155 15.02 1.85 -28.26
CA GLN A 155 16.01 1.75 -27.21
C GLN A 155 17.39 2.15 -27.74
N THR A 156 18.18 2.84 -26.92
CA THR A 156 19.54 3.25 -27.26
C THR A 156 20.55 2.72 -26.26
N ARG A 157 21.73 2.37 -26.78
CA ARG A 157 22.85 1.91 -25.96
C ARG A 157 23.36 3.04 -25.07
N LEU A 158 23.57 2.71 -23.80
CA LEU A 158 24.21 3.58 -22.81
C LEU A 158 25.73 3.58 -22.99
N ASP A 159 26.40 4.67 -22.60
CA ASP A 159 27.86 4.70 -22.51
C ASP A 159 28.37 3.75 -21.41
N ASP A 160 29.57 3.18 -21.61
CA ASP A 160 30.15 2.16 -20.72
C ASP A 160 30.25 2.62 -19.26
N THR A 161 30.50 3.91 -19.01
CA THR A 161 30.58 4.47 -17.65
C THR A 161 29.23 4.40 -16.96
N THR A 162 28.18 4.88 -17.63
CA THR A 162 26.80 4.83 -17.11
C THR A 162 26.35 3.37 -16.93
N LEU A 163 26.65 2.50 -17.90
CA LEU A 163 26.28 1.09 -17.85
C LEU A 163 26.92 0.37 -16.66
N ARG A 164 28.21 0.63 -16.39
CA ARG A 164 28.90 0.11 -15.19
C ARG A 164 28.28 0.63 -13.89
N GLN A 165 27.95 1.92 -13.82
CA GLN A 165 27.30 2.49 -12.65
C GLN A 165 25.96 1.81 -12.35
N ILE A 166 25.14 1.56 -13.38
CA ILE A 166 23.87 0.85 -13.24
C ILE A 166 24.07 -0.59 -12.79
N CYS A 167 24.99 -1.33 -13.43
CA CYS A 167 25.30 -2.71 -13.04
C CYS A 167 25.79 -2.80 -11.59
N LYS A 168 26.56 -1.80 -11.14
CA LYS A 168 26.97 -1.66 -9.75
C LYS A 168 25.77 -1.48 -8.81
N ILE A 169 24.86 -0.56 -9.13
CA ILE A 169 23.66 -0.33 -8.30
C ILE A 169 22.81 -1.60 -8.22
N ILE A 170 22.56 -2.26 -9.36
CA ILE A 170 21.83 -3.54 -9.41
C ILE A 170 22.49 -4.57 -8.50
N THR A 171 23.82 -4.72 -8.61
CA THR A 171 24.59 -5.67 -7.79
C THR A 171 24.51 -5.36 -6.30
N ASP A 172 24.70 -4.10 -5.92
CA ASP A 172 24.66 -3.64 -4.53
C ASP A 172 23.24 -3.84 -3.94
N THR A 173 22.19 -3.56 -4.70
CA THR A 173 20.79 -3.78 -4.29
C THR A 173 20.51 -5.25 -4.09
N ILE A 174 20.75 -6.10 -5.09
CA ILE A 174 20.47 -7.54 -5.00
C ILE A 174 21.25 -8.19 -3.86
N ASN A 175 22.53 -7.86 -3.69
CA ASN A 175 23.34 -8.45 -2.64
C ASN A 175 22.85 -8.03 -1.24
N THR A 176 22.43 -6.76 -1.08
CA THR A 176 21.77 -6.31 0.16
C THR A 176 20.53 -7.13 0.46
N THR A 177 19.66 -7.31 -0.54
CA THR A 177 18.40 -8.05 -0.37
C THR A 177 18.63 -9.54 -0.10
N ILE A 178 19.52 -10.22 -0.84
CA ILE A 178 19.85 -11.63 -0.61
C ILE A 178 20.41 -11.86 0.80
N MET A 179 21.31 -10.98 1.29
CA MET A 179 21.91 -11.11 2.62
C MET A 179 20.91 -10.97 3.76
N ASN A 180 19.83 -10.20 3.56
CA ASN A 180 18.89 -9.85 4.62
C ASN A 180 17.61 -10.73 4.62
N GLU A 181 17.24 -11.33 3.48
CA GLU A 181 15.89 -11.89 3.28
C GLU A 181 15.79 -13.42 3.13
N GLY A 182 16.92 -14.12 2.92
CA GLY A 182 17.09 -15.51 3.35
C GLY A 182 16.49 -16.67 2.53
N ASP A 183 15.65 -16.48 1.51
CA ASP A 183 15.18 -17.59 0.65
C ASP A 183 14.77 -17.10 -0.76
N TYR A 184 15.72 -17.17 -1.70
CA TYR A 184 15.51 -16.79 -3.10
C TYR A 184 15.82 -17.95 -4.04
N ASP A 185 15.03 -18.10 -5.11
CA ASP A 185 15.39 -18.97 -6.22
C ASP A 185 16.57 -18.34 -6.98
N LEU A 186 17.78 -18.70 -6.54
CA LEU A 186 19.02 -18.25 -7.17
C LEU A 186 19.16 -18.72 -8.61
N GLY A 187 18.49 -19.81 -9.00
CA GLY A 187 18.47 -20.31 -10.38
C GLY A 187 17.72 -19.36 -11.30
N ASP A 188 16.48 -19.02 -10.95
CA ASP A 188 15.66 -18.05 -11.69
C ASP A 188 16.32 -16.65 -11.69
N LEU A 189 16.85 -16.20 -10.55
CA LEU A 189 17.57 -14.94 -10.48
C LEU A 189 18.81 -14.92 -11.38
N ASN A 190 19.61 -15.99 -11.38
CA ASN A 190 20.77 -16.07 -12.26
C ASN A 190 20.36 -16.09 -13.74
N TYR A 191 19.23 -16.73 -14.10
CA TYR A 191 18.66 -16.66 -15.44
C TYR A 191 18.29 -15.22 -15.82
N LYS A 192 17.54 -14.51 -14.96
CA LYS A 192 17.18 -13.10 -15.17
C LYS A 192 18.42 -12.22 -15.36
N LEU A 193 19.43 -12.36 -14.50
CA LEU A 193 20.64 -11.54 -14.60
C LEU A 193 21.49 -11.83 -15.85
N SER A 194 21.57 -13.09 -16.27
CA SER A 194 22.35 -13.48 -17.46
C SER A 194 21.73 -12.96 -18.76
N HIS A 195 20.42 -12.74 -18.79
CA HIS A 195 19.68 -12.25 -19.96
C HIS A 195 19.26 -10.78 -19.83
N LEU A 196 19.74 -10.05 -18.81
CA LEU A 196 19.30 -8.69 -18.55
C LEU A 196 19.76 -7.75 -19.66
N ILE A 197 18.82 -6.97 -20.18
CA ILE A 197 19.09 -5.85 -21.09
C ILE A 197 18.96 -4.56 -20.28
N VAL A 198 19.94 -3.67 -20.36
CA VAL A 198 19.88 -2.32 -19.78
C VAL A 198 19.97 -1.31 -20.90
N ALA A 199 18.97 -0.43 -21.01
CA ALA A 199 18.84 0.45 -22.16
C ALA A 199 18.45 1.87 -21.77
N GLU A 200 18.84 2.85 -22.58
CA GLU A 200 18.20 4.17 -22.56
C GLU A 200 16.93 4.14 -23.41
N TYR A 201 15.87 4.80 -22.95
CA TYR A 201 14.64 5.03 -23.71
C TYR A 201 14.18 6.48 -23.57
N LYS A 202 13.34 6.92 -24.50
CA LYS A 202 12.89 8.31 -24.62
C LYS A 202 11.37 8.42 -24.48
N GLU A 203 10.85 8.16 -23.29
CA GLU A 203 9.42 8.33 -22.96
C GLU A 203 9.24 9.11 -21.65
N PHE A 204 8.02 9.24 -21.13
CA PHE A 204 7.77 10.15 -20.00
C PHE A 204 8.30 9.62 -18.65
N SER A 205 8.25 8.31 -18.43
CA SER A 205 8.66 7.66 -17.17
C SER A 205 10.17 7.78 -16.91
N TYR A 206 10.56 7.60 -15.64
CA TYR A 206 11.96 7.70 -15.19
C TYR A 206 12.76 6.46 -15.56
N ALA A 207 12.19 5.30 -15.25
CA ALA A 207 12.72 3.99 -15.56
C ALA A 207 11.56 2.98 -15.63
N TYR A 208 11.86 1.75 -16.01
CA TYR A 208 10.96 0.60 -15.90
C TYR A 208 11.77 -0.70 -15.88
N TYR A 209 11.20 -1.74 -15.29
CA TYR A 209 11.58 -3.13 -15.53
C TYR A 209 10.44 -3.87 -16.24
N ASN A 210 10.75 -4.50 -17.38
CA ASN A 210 9.80 -5.31 -18.13
C ASN A 210 10.23 -6.79 -18.06
N PRO A 211 9.49 -7.66 -17.35
CA PRO A 211 9.86 -9.06 -17.19
C PRO A 211 9.74 -9.88 -18.48
N ALA A 212 8.79 -9.57 -19.36
CA ALA A 212 8.59 -10.28 -20.62
C ALA A 212 9.78 -10.09 -21.59
N GLN A 213 10.46 -8.95 -21.50
CA GLN A 213 11.65 -8.63 -22.30
C GLN A 213 12.93 -8.69 -21.49
N ASN A 214 12.82 -8.96 -20.19
CA ASN A 214 13.89 -8.86 -19.21
C ASN A 214 14.76 -7.60 -19.40
N THR A 215 14.10 -6.45 -19.51
CA THR A 215 14.73 -5.17 -19.84
C THR A 215 14.52 -4.16 -18.72
N LEU A 216 15.61 -3.56 -18.24
CA LEU A 216 15.60 -2.37 -17.38
C LEU A 216 15.89 -1.14 -18.26
N GLY A 217 14.85 -0.34 -18.51
CA GLY A 217 14.92 0.88 -19.30
C GLY A 217 15.10 2.10 -18.42
N ILE A 218 15.95 3.06 -18.82
CA ILE A 218 16.20 4.31 -18.08
C ILE A 218 16.04 5.51 -18.99
N ASN A 219 15.33 6.54 -18.53
CA ASN A 219 15.31 7.84 -19.18
C ASN A 219 16.17 8.82 -18.37
N LYS A 220 17.43 8.98 -18.79
CA LYS A 220 18.40 9.88 -18.13
C LYS A 220 17.91 11.33 -18.06
N THR A 221 17.17 11.79 -19.08
CA THR A 221 16.64 13.16 -19.10
C THR A 221 15.57 13.35 -18.03
N SER A 222 14.65 12.39 -17.89
CA SER A 222 13.61 12.45 -16.86
C SER A 222 14.19 12.33 -15.46
N VAL A 223 15.16 11.43 -15.25
CA VAL A 223 15.88 11.29 -13.96
C VAL A 223 16.64 12.57 -13.62
N TYR A 224 17.30 13.20 -14.59
CA TYR A 224 17.99 14.48 -14.40
C TYR A 224 17.03 15.60 -13.97
N ASN A 225 15.85 15.66 -14.60
CA ASN A 225 14.82 16.63 -14.23
C ASN A 225 14.25 16.37 -12.82
N LEU A 226 14.13 15.11 -12.42
CA LEU A 226 13.71 14.72 -11.06
C LEU A 226 14.73 15.16 -10.01
N ALA A 227 16.04 15.07 -10.32
CA ALA A 227 17.14 15.48 -9.47
C ALA A 227 17.30 17.02 -9.32
N SER A 228 16.27 17.82 -9.61
CA SER A 228 16.35 19.29 -9.62
C SER A 228 16.82 19.93 -8.30
N SER A 229 16.62 19.25 -7.17
CA SER A 229 17.03 19.71 -5.82
C SER A 229 17.94 18.74 -5.07
N GLU A 230 18.39 17.67 -5.71
CA GLU A 230 19.16 16.59 -5.08
C GLU A 230 20.34 16.14 -5.96
N PRO A 231 21.39 15.51 -5.39
CA PRO A 231 22.46 14.96 -6.20
C PRO A 231 21.92 13.93 -7.20
N PHE A 232 22.26 14.11 -8.48
CA PHE A 232 21.81 13.21 -9.55
C PHE A 232 22.13 11.74 -9.28
N ASP A 233 23.32 11.45 -8.74
CA ASP A 233 23.73 10.08 -8.44
C ASP A 233 22.86 9.41 -7.37
N ASP A 234 22.36 10.17 -6.39
CA ASP A 234 21.49 9.64 -5.34
C ASP A 234 20.09 9.31 -5.90
N VAL A 235 19.55 10.21 -6.72
CA VAL A 235 18.25 10.01 -7.41
C VAL A 235 18.35 8.86 -8.40
N LEU A 236 19.43 8.79 -9.19
CA LEU A 236 19.69 7.68 -10.09
C LEU A 236 19.78 6.37 -9.29
N LYS A 237 20.51 6.34 -8.17
CA LYS A 237 20.61 5.16 -7.32
C LYS A 237 19.24 4.68 -6.83
N GLN A 238 18.37 5.59 -6.36
CA GLN A 238 17.02 5.23 -5.91
C GLN A 238 16.16 4.68 -7.06
N VAL A 239 16.16 5.34 -8.22
CA VAL A 239 15.40 4.90 -9.39
C VAL A 239 15.87 3.51 -9.86
N ILE A 240 17.17 3.28 -9.96
CA ILE A 240 17.70 1.96 -10.37
C ILE A 240 17.44 0.90 -9.30
N ALA A 241 17.54 1.26 -8.00
CA ALA A 241 17.19 0.33 -6.92
C ALA A 241 15.72 -0.08 -7.00
N HIS A 242 14.79 0.84 -7.22
CA HIS A 242 13.35 0.56 -7.41
C HIS A 242 13.12 -0.47 -8.53
N GLU A 243 13.67 -0.22 -9.72
CA GLU A 243 13.52 -1.17 -10.84
C GLU A 243 14.23 -2.51 -10.60
N THR A 244 15.29 -2.50 -9.79
CA THR A 244 15.97 -3.74 -9.37
C THR A 244 15.09 -4.56 -8.43
N GLU A 245 14.32 -3.91 -7.55
CA GLU A 245 13.33 -4.61 -6.72
C GLU A 245 12.23 -5.22 -7.59
N HIS A 246 11.76 -4.55 -8.66
CA HIS A 246 10.86 -5.17 -9.63
C HIS A 246 11.47 -6.39 -10.34
N LEU A 247 12.76 -6.34 -10.67
CA LEU A 247 13.49 -7.51 -11.20
C LEU A 247 13.47 -8.67 -10.20
N LEU A 248 13.67 -8.39 -8.90
CA LEU A 248 13.63 -9.41 -7.84
C LEU A 248 12.23 -10.00 -7.65
N GLN A 249 11.21 -9.15 -7.63
CA GLN A 249 9.80 -9.55 -7.50
C GLN A 249 9.34 -10.40 -8.69
N ALA A 250 9.78 -10.07 -9.90
CA ALA A 250 9.22 -10.66 -11.11
C ALA A 250 9.58 -12.13 -11.32
N GLY A 251 8.65 -12.88 -11.89
CA GLY A 251 8.97 -14.16 -12.55
C GLY A 251 9.74 -13.93 -13.85
N SER A 252 10.58 -14.88 -14.23
CA SER A 252 11.29 -14.80 -15.51
C SER A 252 10.33 -14.93 -16.71
N ALA A 253 10.78 -14.45 -17.88
CA ALA A 253 10.04 -14.63 -19.13
C ALA A 253 9.77 -16.11 -19.46
N LEU A 254 10.66 -17.01 -19.04
CA LEU A 254 10.47 -18.45 -19.20
C LEU A 254 9.36 -18.96 -18.28
N GLU A 255 9.38 -18.57 -17.00
CA GLU A 255 8.31 -18.92 -16.04
C GLU A 255 6.93 -18.51 -16.59
N SER A 256 6.80 -17.28 -17.10
CA SER A 256 5.57 -16.76 -17.69
C SER A 256 5.07 -17.60 -18.86
N GLN A 257 5.97 -18.01 -19.76
CA GLN A 257 5.63 -18.84 -20.92
C GLN A 257 5.20 -20.26 -20.51
N GLU A 258 5.93 -20.88 -19.58
CA GLU A 258 5.66 -22.26 -19.15
C GLU A 258 4.40 -22.36 -18.28
N ARG A 259 4.14 -21.34 -17.45
CA ARG A 259 2.98 -21.32 -16.54
C ARG A 259 1.77 -20.60 -17.12
N ASN A 260 1.88 -20.02 -18.33
CA ASN A 260 0.79 -19.40 -19.09
C ASN A 260 0.07 -18.26 -18.35
N TYR A 261 0.85 -17.29 -17.85
CA TYR A 261 0.35 -16.02 -17.32
C TYR A 261 1.00 -14.84 -18.06
N VAL A 262 0.40 -13.65 -17.96
CA VAL A 262 0.93 -12.42 -18.62
C VAL A 262 2.13 -11.88 -17.87
N MET A 263 1.96 -11.59 -16.58
CA MET A 263 3.04 -11.14 -15.69
C MET A 263 2.85 -11.68 -14.27
N ARG A 264 3.96 -11.81 -13.53
CA ARG A 264 3.95 -12.12 -12.10
C ARG A 264 4.98 -11.24 -11.39
N PHE A 265 4.58 -10.64 -10.27
CA PHE A 265 5.46 -9.96 -9.32
C PHE A 265 5.14 -10.46 -7.90
N GLY A 266 6.06 -11.21 -7.30
CA GLY A 266 5.81 -11.90 -6.04
C GLY A 266 4.58 -12.80 -6.13
N PRO A 267 3.61 -12.69 -5.21
CA PRO A 267 2.37 -13.46 -5.25
C PRO A 267 1.36 -12.88 -6.24
N CYS A 268 1.61 -11.69 -6.81
CA CYS A 268 0.70 -11.03 -7.73
C CYS A 268 0.81 -11.63 -9.13
N VAL A 269 -0.30 -12.12 -9.69
CA VAL A 269 -0.33 -12.76 -11.02
C VAL A 269 -1.39 -12.10 -11.89
N GLU A 270 -1.00 -11.73 -13.10
CA GLU A 270 -1.88 -11.24 -14.16
C GLU A 270 -2.12 -12.34 -15.21
N PHE A 271 -3.38 -12.58 -15.52
CA PHE A 271 -3.82 -13.59 -16.48
C PHE A 271 -4.48 -12.92 -17.69
N GLY A 272 -4.09 -13.32 -18.90
CA GLY A 272 -4.59 -12.73 -20.13
C GLY A 272 -6.02 -13.15 -20.52
N ASN A 273 -6.57 -14.16 -19.84
CA ASN A 273 -7.92 -14.69 -20.08
C ASN A 273 -8.96 -14.22 -19.05
N LEU A 274 -8.55 -13.47 -18.02
CA LEU A 274 -9.46 -12.94 -17.01
C LEU A 274 -9.90 -11.53 -17.39
N LYS A 275 -11.18 -11.23 -17.15
CA LYS A 275 -11.71 -9.87 -17.32
C LYS A 275 -11.26 -8.92 -16.21
N VAL A 276 -11.07 -9.44 -15.00
CA VAL A 276 -10.61 -8.69 -13.83
C VAL A 276 -9.46 -9.47 -13.21
N ASN A 277 -8.29 -8.84 -13.13
CA ASN A 277 -7.09 -9.44 -12.54
C ASN A 277 -7.00 -9.11 -11.05
N SER A 278 -7.86 -9.74 -10.24
CA SER A 278 -7.99 -9.43 -8.81
C SER A 278 -6.84 -9.92 -7.94
N LEU A 279 -5.93 -10.70 -8.49
CA LEU A 279 -4.66 -11.11 -7.86
C LEU A 279 -3.48 -10.26 -8.33
N TYR A 280 -3.70 -9.20 -9.12
CA TYR A 280 -2.64 -8.30 -9.57
C TYR A 280 -2.76 -6.93 -8.90
N TRP A 281 -2.05 -6.76 -7.77
CA TRP A 281 -2.16 -5.59 -6.89
C TRP A 281 -1.04 -4.58 -7.16
N ASN A 282 -1.28 -3.61 -8.04
CA ASN A 282 -0.31 -2.56 -8.39
C ASN A 282 0.19 -1.80 -7.15
N TRP A 283 -0.72 -1.46 -6.23
CA TRP A 283 -0.35 -0.73 -5.01
C TRP A 283 0.70 -1.49 -4.18
N PHE A 284 0.57 -2.81 -4.12
CA PHE A 284 1.47 -3.67 -3.35
C PHE A 284 2.80 -3.86 -4.09
N ILE A 285 2.76 -4.03 -5.42
CA ILE A 285 3.96 -4.18 -6.26
C ILE A 285 4.84 -2.92 -6.20
N GLU A 286 4.27 -1.76 -6.52
CA GLU A 286 4.98 -0.47 -6.55
C GLU A 286 5.38 -0.01 -5.15
N GLY A 287 4.46 -0.14 -4.18
CA GLY A 287 4.75 0.22 -2.78
C GLY A 287 5.89 -0.61 -2.21
N SER A 288 5.94 -1.92 -2.51
CA SER A 288 6.98 -2.79 -1.97
C SER A 288 8.33 -2.52 -2.61
N ALA A 289 8.37 -2.30 -3.93
CA ALA A 289 9.59 -1.94 -4.64
C ALA A 289 10.17 -0.61 -4.11
N GLU A 290 9.32 0.41 -3.93
CA GLU A 290 9.75 1.69 -3.41
C GLU A 290 10.24 1.57 -1.95
N SER A 291 9.51 0.86 -1.08
CA SER A 291 9.87 0.67 0.33
C SER A 291 11.19 -0.08 0.50
N LEU A 292 11.42 -1.14 -0.27
CA LEU A 292 12.68 -1.90 -0.27
C LEU A 292 13.84 -1.05 -0.83
N ALA A 293 13.60 -0.29 -1.90
CA ALA A 293 14.61 0.61 -2.47
C ALA A 293 15.02 1.72 -1.49
N LEU A 294 14.06 2.30 -0.74
CA LEU A 294 14.35 3.29 0.31
C LEU A 294 15.28 2.71 1.40
N LYS A 295 15.02 1.48 1.85
CA LYS A 295 15.88 0.77 2.82
C LYS A 295 17.28 0.55 2.27
N THR A 296 17.40 0.04 1.05
CA THR A 296 18.71 -0.24 0.41
C THR A 296 19.51 1.03 0.12
N THR A 297 18.83 2.14 -0.15
CA THR A 297 19.47 3.43 -0.44
C THR A 297 19.67 4.32 0.79
N ASN A 298 19.19 3.90 1.97
CA ASN A 298 19.17 4.69 3.21
C ASN A 298 18.50 6.06 3.02
N ARG A 299 17.36 6.08 2.32
CA ARG A 299 16.55 7.28 2.09
C ARG A 299 15.24 7.19 2.84
N GLU A 300 14.76 8.33 3.34
CA GLU A 300 13.50 8.41 4.09
C GLU A 300 12.30 8.77 3.20
N ASP A 301 12.55 9.52 2.12
CA ASP A 301 11.50 10.08 1.27
C ASP A 301 11.39 9.34 -0.07
N THR A 302 10.17 8.91 -0.39
CA THR A 302 9.78 8.37 -1.70
C THR A 302 9.81 9.43 -2.80
N LEU A 303 10.16 9.01 -4.02
CA LEU A 303 10.13 9.86 -5.21
C LEU A 303 8.78 9.84 -5.92
N THR A 304 8.13 8.67 -6.03
CA THR A 304 6.99 8.47 -6.95
C THR A 304 5.75 7.90 -6.28
N TYR A 305 5.89 7.04 -5.26
CA TYR A 305 4.80 6.18 -4.75
C TYR A 305 4.46 6.41 -3.26
N PRO A 306 4.20 7.66 -2.82
CA PRO A 306 3.91 7.92 -1.42
C PRO A 306 2.61 7.29 -0.94
N GLN A 307 1.59 7.12 -1.79
CA GLN A 307 0.32 6.56 -1.34
C GLN A 307 0.39 5.05 -1.16
N GLU A 308 1.12 4.37 -2.03
CA GLU A 308 1.38 2.94 -1.98
C GLU A 308 2.23 2.58 -0.76
N VAL A 309 3.32 3.32 -0.51
CA VAL A 309 4.15 3.14 0.71
C VAL A 309 3.32 3.38 1.97
N LYS A 310 2.47 4.42 2.00
CA LYS A 310 1.53 4.67 3.10
C LYS A 310 0.49 3.56 3.27
N GLY A 311 0.05 2.96 2.17
CA GLY A 311 -0.80 1.77 2.17
C GLY A 311 -0.11 0.61 2.89
N LEU A 312 1.16 0.35 2.55
CA LEU A 312 1.94 -0.68 3.23
C LEU A 312 2.11 -0.38 4.73
N GLU A 313 2.39 0.87 5.10
CA GLU A 313 2.55 1.29 6.50
C GLU A 313 1.34 0.93 7.35
N ILE A 314 0.12 1.26 6.91
CA ILE A 314 -1.10 0.97 7.70
C ILE A 314 -1.40 -0.53 7.77
N VAL A 315 -1.20 -1.28 6.67
CA VAL A 315 -1.39 -2.73 6.68
C VAL A 315 -0.37 -3.39 7.60
N GLN A 316 0.88 -2.94 7.54
CA GLN A 316 1.93 -3.42 8.44
C GLN A 316 1.60 -3.06 9.88
N LEU A 317 1.16 -1.84 10.20
CA LEU A 317 0.79 -1.45 11.56
C LEU A 317 -0.31 -2.35 12.15
N ALA A 318 -1.31 -2.73 11.35
CA ALA A 318 -2.36 -3.66 11.77
C ALA A 318 -1.83 -5.09 12.02
N ASN A 319 -0.68 -5.45 11.46
CA ASN A 319 -0.12 -6.80 11.51
C ASN A 319 1.22 -6.91 12.26
N ASN A 320 1.86 -5.80 12.65
CA ASN A 320 3.24 -5.77 13.13
C ASN A 320 3.46 -6.57 14.43
N LEU A 321 2.40 -6.74 15.22
CA LEU A 321 2.40 -7.53 16.46
C LEU A 321 2.32 -9.07 16.24
N SER A 322 2.14 -9.53 15.00
CA SER A 322 1.93 -10.95 14.64
C SER A 322 3.20 -11.81 14.47
N GLN A 323 4.40 -11.24 14.63
CA GLN A 323 5.70 -11.88 14.35
C GLN A 323 5.98 -12.26 12.87
N ASN A 324 5.12 -11.90 11.91
CA ASN A 324 5.18 -12.39 10.53
C ASN A 324 6.11 -11.60 9.57
N GLY A 325 7.18 -10.98 10.08
CA GLY A 325 8.08 -10.15 9.24
C GLY A 325 7.40 -8.89 8.68
N SER A 326 7.99 -8.27 7.66
CA SER A 326 7.44 -7.06 7.03
C SER A 326 6.64 -7.37 5.76
N LEU A 327 5.66 -6.52 5.46
CA LEU A 327 4.68 -6.77 4.39
C LEU A 327 5.33 -6.76 3.01
N GLU A 328 6.23 -5.81 2.75
CA GLU A 328 6.90 -5.64 1.47
C GLU A 328 7.77 -6.86 1.10
N LYS A 329 8.25 -7.62 2.08
CA LYS A 329 9.04 -8.85 1.83
C LYS A 329 8.22 -9.96 1.18
N LEU A 330 6.89 -9.95 1.36
CA LEU A 330 6.03 -10.89 0.66
C LEU A 330 6.10 -10.71 -0.86
N SER A 331 6.43 -9.49 -1.35
CA SER A 331 6.58 -9.23 -2.80
C SER A 331 7.75 -10.00 -3.42
N LEU A 332 8.67 -10.51 -2.60
CA LEU A 332 9.83 -11.28 -3.04
C LEU A 332 9.54 -12.79 -3.09
N GLN A 333 8.35 -13.20 -2.64
CA GLN A 333 7.92 -14.59 -2.56
C GLN A 333 6.81 -14.86 -3.58
N SER A 334 6.84 -16.00 -4.28
CA SER A 334 5.91 -16.29 -5.37
C SER A 334 4.58 -16.91 -4.92
N ASN A 335 4.42 -17.26 -3.65
CA ASN A 335 3.31 -18.09 -3.15
C ASN A 335 2.28 -17.28 -2.37
N LEU A 336 1.02 -17.35 -2.82
CA LEU A 336 -0.14 -16.76 -2.15
C LEU A 336 -0.36 -17.27 -0.72
N GLU A 337 0.06 -18.49 -0.38
CA GLU A 337 -0.05 -19.01 1.00
C GLU A 337 0.81 -18.22 2.01
N ASN A 338 1.87 -17.54 1.55
CA ASN A 338 2.65 -16.66 2.42
C ASN A 338 1.86 -15.38 2.76
N VAL A 339 1.03 -14.90 1.83
CA VAL A 339 0.07 -13.80 2.10
C VAL A 339 -0.94 -14.25 3.15
N TYR A 340 -1.54 -15.42 2.98
CA TYR A 340 -2.50 -15.96 3.96
C TYR A 340 -1.88 -16.17 5.34
N SER A 341 -0.64 -16.65 5.39
CA SER A 341 0.11 -16.84 6.63
C SER A 341 0.40 -15.51 7.31
N TYR A 342 0.79 -14.48 6.56
CA TYR A 342 1.03 -13.13 7.07
C TYR A 342 -0.21 -12.56 7.79
N PHE A 343 -1.38 -12.71 7.16
CA PHE A 343 -2.67 -12.25 7.72
C PHE A 343 -3.33 -13.24 8.69
N GLN A 344 -2.66 -14.35 9.02
CA GLN A 344 -3.15 -15.42 9.90
C GLN A 344 -4.53 -15.97 9.50
N CYS A 345 -4.75 -16.18 8.19
CA CYS A 345 -5.99 -16.74 7.68
C CYS A 345 -6.13 -18.22 8.07
N ASN A 346 -7.22 -18.59 8.72
CA ASN A 346 -7.44 -19.98 9.18
C ASN A 346 -8.56 -20.69 8.41
N THR A 347 -9.38 -19.95 7.67
CA THR A 347 -10.53 -20.45 6.92
C THR A 347 -10.50 -19.97 5.47
N ASP A 348 -11.26 -20.62 4.58
CA ASP A 348 -11.38 -20.18 3.19
C ASP A 348 -12.09 -18.82 3.10
N GLU A 349 -12.99 -18.54 4.04
CA GLU A 349 -13.63 -17.24 4.22
C GLU A 349 -12.61 -16.14 4.57
N ASP A 350 -11.68 -16.41 5.51
CA ASP A 350 -10.59 -15.46 5.83
C ASP A 350 -9.71 -15.21 4.60
N LYS A 351 -9.34 -16.28 3.89
CA LYS A 351 -8.53 -16.19 2.67
C LYS A 351 -9.22 -15.32 1.63
N LYS A 352 -10.53 -15.50 1.42
CA LYS A 352 -11.31 -14.69 0.49
C LYS A 352 -11.42 -13.23 0.92
N GLU A 353 -11.72 -12.96 2.21
CA GLU A 353 -11.77 -11.60 2.75
C GLU A 353 -10.44 -10.86 2.53
N ILE A 354 -9.30 -11.53 2.76
CA ILE A 354 -7.99 -10.92 2.53
C ILE A 354 -7.72 -10.63 1.05
N LEU A 355 -8.16 -11.48 0.11
CA LEU A 355 -8.02 -11.15 -1.31
C LEU A 355 -8.94 -9.99 -1.73
N GLU A 356 -10.16 -9.93 -1.20
CA GLU A 356 -11.07 -8.81 -1.41
C GLU A 356 -10.49 -7.52 -0.84
N PHE A 357 -9.87 -7.57 0.35
CA PHE A 357 -9.12 -6.48 0.97
C PHE A 357 -7.97 -5.99 0.10
N MET A 358 -7.09 -6.90 -0.36
CA MET A 358 -5.92 -6.55 -1.16
C MET A 358 -6.33 -5.92 -2.51
N TYR A 359 -7.41 -6.42 -3.12
CA TYR A 359 -7.94 -5.85 -4.36
C TYR A 359 -8.69 -4.53 -4.13
N ALA A 360 -9.46 -4.40 -3.05
CA ALA A 360 -10.10 -3.13 -2.67
C ALA A 360 -9.07 -2.02 -2.45
N MET A 361 -7.95 -2.33 -1.79
CA MET A 361 -6.80 -1.42 -1.65
C MET A 361 -6.27 -0.99 -3.03
N ASN A 362 -6.20 -1.90 -4.00
CA ASN A 362 -5.82 -1.57 -5.38
C ASN A 362 -6.77 -0.56 -6.03
N LEU A 363 -8.09 -0.75 -5.87
CA LEU A 363 -9.11 0.16 -6.39
C LEU A 363 -9.14 1.53 -5.69
N VAL A 364 -8.65 1.63 -4.45
CA VAL A 364 -8.60 2.90 -3.71
C VAL A 364 -7.30 3.66 -3.97
N ILE A 365 -6.16 2.97 -3.97
CA ILE A 365 -4.82 3.58 -3.99
C ILE A 365 -4.31 3.77 -5.42
N SER A 366 -4.44 2.75 -6.27
CA SER A 366 -3.82 2.72 -7.61
C SER A 366 -4.85 2.79 -8.74
N ASP A 367 -5.99 3.45 -8.49
CA ASP A 367 -7.02 3.60 -9.51
C ASP A 367 -6.73 4.75 -10.47
N SER A 368 -6.54 4.39 -11.73
CA SER A 368 -6.35 5.29 -12.86
C SER A 368 -7.09 4.76 -14.09
N TYR A 369 -7.42 5.64 -15.04
CA TYR A 369 -8.04 5.27 -16.32
C TYR A 369 -7.17 4.36 -17.23
N THR A 370 -5.97 4.04 -16.78
CA THR A 370 -4.96 3.28 -17.52
C THR A 370 -4.41 2.10 -16.72
N SER A 371 -4.95 1.83 -15.53
CA SER A 371 -4.56 0.69 -14.68
C SER A 371 -5.55 -0.46 -14.80
N SER A 372 -5.14 -1.63 -14.32
CA SER A 372 -5.97 -2.83 -14.16
C SER A 372 -7.22 -2.63 -13.27
N SER A 373 -7.40 -1.46 -12.66
CA SER A 373 -8.65 -1.07 -11.98
C SER A 373 -9.80 -0.75 -12.94
N GLU A 374 -9.52 -0.34 -14.19
CA GLU A 374 -10.56 -0.06 -15.19
C GLU A 374 -11.36 -1.27 -15.60
N ASP A 375 -10.73 -2.44 -15.53
CA ASP A 375 -11.34 -3.73 -15.78
C ASP A 375 -12.56 -3.96 -14.87
N PHE A 376 -12.45 -3.60 -13.59
CA PHE A 376 -13.57 -3.66 -12.64
C PHE A 376 -14.75 -2.78 -13.09
N TYR A 377 -14.48 -1.52 -13.43
CA TYR A 377 -15.54 -0.58 -13.84
C TYR A 377 -16.20 -1.00 -15.15
N THR A 378 -15.43 -1.59 -16.06
CA THR A 378 -15.94 -2.13 -17.32
C THR A 378 -16.86 -3.31 -17.06
N VAL A 379 -16.44 -4.28 -16.24
CA VAL A 379 -17.25 -5.44 -15.86
C VAL A 379 -18.52 -5.02 -15.12
N TYR A 380 -18.42 -4.07 -14.18
CA TYR A 380 -19.58 -3.51 -13.49
C TYR A 380 -20.58 -2.92 -14.48
N LYS A 381 -20.12 -2.09 -15.41
CA LYS A 381 -20.96 -1.42 -16.41
C LYS A 381 -21.66 -2.42 -17.33
N GLU A 382 -20.93 -3.45 -17.78
CA GLU A 382 -21.48 -4.54 -18.60
C GLU A 382 -22.60 -5.28 -17.86
N ALA A 383 -22.38 -5.60 -16.58
CA ALA A 383 -23.36 -6.32 -15.77
C ALA A 383 -24.59 -5.48 -15.39
N ASN A 384 -24.44 -4.15 -15.32
CA ASN A 384 -25.47 -3.23 -14.85
C ASN A 384 -26.13 -2.41 -15.97
N ASN A 385 -26.32 -3.01 -17.16
CA ASN A 385 -27.03 -2.39 -18.29
C ASN A 385 -26.46 -1.02 -18.72
N GLY A 386 -25.14 -0.84 -18.61
CA GLY A 386 -24.47 0.41 -18.98
C GLY A 386 -24.42 1.47 -17.88
N ASN A 387 -25.00 1.21 -16.69
CA ASN A 387 -24.90 2.10 -15.54
C ASN A 387 -23.44 2.17 -15.05
N MET A 388 -22.98 3.38 -14.76
CA MET A 388 -21.65 3.60 -14.19
C MET A 388 -21.76 3.77 -12.68
N ILE A 389 -20.77 3.26 -11.97
CA ILE A 389 -20.61 3.51 -10.53
C ILE A 389 -19.98 4.88 -10.32
N ASP A 390 -20.45 5.62 -9.32
CA ASP A 390 -19.77 6.84 -8.88
C ASP A 390 -18.47 6.45 -8.16
N ARG A 391 -17.32 6.76 -8.78
CA ARG A 391 -16.01 6.34 -8.26
C ARG A 391 -15.69 6.95 -6.90
N ALA A 392 -16.16 8.16 -6.61
CA ALA A 392 -15.83 8.84 -5.37
C ALA A 392 -16.57 8.19 -4.19
N SER A 393 -17.89 8.05 -4.29
CA SER A 393 -18.71 7.34 -3.31
C SER A 393 -18.25 5.90 -3.14
N TYR A 394 -17.99 5.19 -4.24
CA TYR A 394 -17.54 3.80 -4.15
C TYR A 394 -16.20 3.65 -3.43
N LYS A 395 -15.24 4.52 -3.69
CA LYS A 395 -13.96 4.52 -2.95
C LYS A 395 -14.16 4.81 -1.47
N THR A 396 -15.12 5.65 -1.10
CA THR A 396 -15.50 5.87 0.31
C THR A 396 -16.02 4.57 0.93
N ASP A 397 -16.94 3.87 0.28
CA ASP A 397 -17.50 2.59 0.79
C ASP A 397 -16.41 1.50 0.91
N LEU A 398 -15.47 1.44 -0.06
CA LEU A 398 -14.33 0.53 0.01
C LEU A 398 -13.39 0.87 1.16
N LYS A 399 -13.07 2.15 1.36
CA LYS A 399 -12.24 2.61 2.49
C LYS A 399 -12.83 2.19 3.83
N GLU A 400 -14.15 2.24 3.95
CA GLU A 400 -14.87 1.77 5.13
C GLU A 400 -14.59 0.28 5.39
N SER A 401 -14.76 -0.56 4.37
CA SER A 401 -14.53 -2.01 4.46
C SER A 401 -13.05 -2.34 4.73
N ILE A 402 -12.13 -1.65 4.07
CA ILE A 402 -10.68 -1.73 4.29
C ILE A 402 -10.36 -1.44 5.76
N ALA A 403 -10.91 -0.37 6.33
CA ALA A 403 -10.69 0.00 7.72
C ALA A 403 -11.26 -1.04 8.71
N MET A 404 -12.40 -1.67 8.40
CA MET A 404 -12.95 -2.78 9.19
C MET A 404 -12.00 -3.99 9.21
N THR A 405 -11.50 -4.44 8.07
CA THR A 405 -10.54 -5.57 8.01
C THR A 405 -9.22 -5.23 8.73
N LEU A 406 -8.68 -4.02 8.55
CA LEU A 406 -7.51 -3.56 9.30
C LEU A 406 -7.77 -3.56 10.81
N THR A 407 -8.97 -3.17 11.25
CA THR A 407 -9.36 -3.15 12.67
C THR A 407 -9.39 -4.56 13.25
N LYS A 408 -9.95 -5.53 12.51
CA LYS A 408 -9.92 -6.95 12.90
C LYS A 408 -8.49 -7.45 13.05
N GLN A 409 -7.63 -7.14 12.08
CA GLN A 409 -6.22 -7.54 12.08
C GLN A 409 -5.50 -6.94 13.30
N PHE A 410 -5.60 -5.63 13.48
CA PHE A 410 -4.97 -4.92 14.59
C PHE A 410 -5.40 -5.49 15.95
N TYR A 411 -6.71 -5.52 16.24
CA TYR A 411 -7.18 -5.96 17.56
C TYR A 411 -6.98 -7.46 17.80
N GLY A 412 -7.08 -8.29 16.76
CA GLY A 412 -6.77 -9.72 16.88
C GLY A 412 -5.30 -9.96 17.24
N ASN A 413 -4.38 -9.24 16.59
CA ASN A 413 -2.95 -9.29 16.87
C ASN A 413 -2.61 -8.65 18.22
N PHE A 414 -3.22 -7.51 18.55
CA PHE A 414 -3.05 -6.79 19.81
C PHE A 414 -3.45 -7.63 21.01
N VAL A 415 -4.62 -8.30 20.97
CA VAL A 415 -5.07 -9.15 22.09
C VAL A 415 -4.15 -10.34 22.29
N ASN A 416 -3.68 -10.97 21.20
CA ASN A 416 -2.68 -12.03 21.28
C ASN A 416 -1.37 -11.52 21.90
N TYR A 417 -0.86 -10.38 21.44
CA TYR A 417 0.36 -9.80 21.97
C TYR A 417 0.23 -9.46 23.46
N ALA A 418 -0.81 -8.71 23.83
CA ALA A 418 -1.09 -8.28 25.21
C ALA A 418 -1.33 -9.44 26.19
N SER A 419 -1.69 -10.63 25.69
CA SER A 419 -1.86 -11.83 26.50
C SER A 419 -0.57 -12.62 26.75
N SER A 420 0.45 -12.42 25.91
CA SER A 420 1.73 -13.14 25.98
C SER A 420 2.70 -12.56 27.02
N GLY A 421 2.40 -11.36 27.53
CA GLY A 421 3.24 -10.63 28.46
C GLY A 421 2.43 -9.92 29.55
N THR A 422 3.12 -9.05 30.29
CA THR A 422 2.54 -8.13 31.26
C THR A 422 2.95 -6.73 30.84
N TYR A 423 1.97 -5.90 30.51
CA TYR A 423 2.17 -4.54 30.02
C TYR A 423 1.39 -3.59 30.91
N ASN A 424 1.87 -2.37 31.11
CA ASN A 424 1.05 -1.38 31.78
C ASN A 424 -0.06 -0.87 30.84
N LEU A 425 -1.10 -0.27 31.41
CA LEU A 425 -2.22 0.22 30.63
C LEU A 425 -1.83 1.36 29.68
N GLU A 426 -0.86 2.20 30.06
CA GLU A 426 -0.29 3.24 29.21
C GLU A 426 0.26 2.69 27.90
N GLN A 427 1.10 1.64 27.96
CA GLN A 427 1.72 0.98 26.82
C GLN A 427 0.66 0.44 25.84
N LEU A 428 -0.39 -0.19 26.38
CA LEU A 428 -1.49 -0.73 25.59
C LEU A 428 -2.31 0.38 24.93
N MET A 429 -2.68 1.42 25.69
CA MET A 429 -3.43 2.57 25.16
C MET A 429 -2.61 3.38 24.15
N HIS A 430 -1.28 3.45 24.30
CA HIS A 430 -0.41 4.12 23.34
C HIS A 430 -0.42 3.43 21.98
N MET A 431 -0.31 2.09 21.95
CA MET A 431 -0.41 1.34 20.69
C MET A 431 -1.77 1.54 20.00
N MET A 432 -2.87 1.54 20.77
CA MET A 432 -4.21 1.83 20.25
C MET A 432 -4.31 3.25 19.67
N SER A 433 -3.72 4.23 20.36
CA SER A 433 -3.69 5.62 19.93
C SER A 433 -2.95 5.81 18.60
N ILE A 434 -1.76 5.22 18.47
CA ILE A 434 -0.96 5.27 17.23
C ILE A 434 -1.75 4.66 16.06
N TYR A 435 -2.45 3.55 16.31
CA TYR A 435 -3.27 2.90 15.30
C TYR A 435 -4.46 3.76 14.86
N GLU A 436 -5.19 4.38 15.79
CA GLU A 436 -6.30 5.29 15.47
C GLU A 436 -5.84 6.52 14.68
N ASP A 437 -4.67 7.08 15.03
CA ASP A 437 -4.09 8.22 14.31
C ASP A 437 -3.74 7.85 12.86
N GLU A 438 -3.17 6.67 12.60
CA GLU A 438 -2.90 6.23 11.22
C GLU A 438 -4.19 5.91 10.45
N LEU A 439 -5.15 5.23 11.10
CA LEU A 439 -6.42 4.86 10.48
C LEU A 439 -7.24 6.11 10.09
N SER A 440 -7.17 7.17 10.90
CA SER A 440 -7.78 8.44 10.55
C SER A 440 -7.24 9.03 9.25
N ARG A 441 -6.03 8.69 8.81
CA ARG A 441 -5.47 9.24 7.57
C ARG A 441 -6.02 8.53 6.33
N LEU A 442 -6.36 7.24 6.46
CA LEU A 442 -7.06 6.48 5.41
C LEU A 442 -8.47 7.04 5.16
N LEU A 443 -9.21 7.26 6.25
CA LEU A 443 -10.62 7.67 6.22
C LEU A 443 -10.82 9.19 6.14
N TRP A 444 -9.92 9.97 6.73
CA TRP A 444 -10.04 11.41 6.94
C TRP A 444 -11.31 11.80 7.74
N TYR A 445 -11.63 11.04 8.80
CA TYR A 445 -12.89 11.23 9.52
C TYR A 445 -12.98 12.49 10.39
N SER A 446 -11.90 13.27 10.52
CA SER A 446 -11.95 14.57 11.19
C SER A 446 -12.72 15.62 10.38
N ASN A 447 -12.97 15.38 9.09
CA ASN A 447 -13.82 16.23 8.27
C ASN A 447 -15.27 15.73 8.36
N SER A 448 -16.19 16.60 8.78
CA SER A 448 -17.62 16.28 8.95
C SER A 448 -18.27 15.69 7.72
N SER A 449 -17.86 16.09 6.51
CA SER A 449 -18.41 15.59 5.25
C SER A 449 -18.08 14.12 4.99
N TYR A 450 -16.94 13.64 5.48
CA TYR A 450 -16.51 12.26 5.34
C TYR A 450 -16.92 11.42 6.56
N ARG A 451 -16.89 12.02 7.75
CA ARG A 451 -17.27 11.38 9.01
C ARG A 451 -18.66 10.75 8.94
N ASP A 452 -19.64 11.47 8.42
CA ASP A 452 -21.02 11.00 8.42
C ASP A 452 -21.23 9.80 7.46
N SER A 453 -20.28 9.58 6.54
CA SER A 453 -20.27 8.45 5.60
C SER A 453 -19.68 7.16 6.17
N TYR A 454 -19.00 7.18 7.33
CA TYR A 454 -18.33 6.00 7.92
C TYR A 454 -19.00 5.50 9.20
N ILE A 455 -20.32 5.67 9.32
CA ILE A 455 -21.05 5.32 10.54
C ILE A 455 -20.96 3.82 10.84
N ASP A 456 -21.02 2.97 9.82
CA ASP A 456 -21.03 1.52 10.00
C ASP A 456 -19.64 1.06 10.46
N PHE A 457 -18.57 1.68 9.93
CA PHE A 457 -17.21 1.50 10.43
C PHE A 457 -17.08 1.92 11.89
N PHE A 458 -17.60 3.08 12.30
CA PHE A 458 -17.47 3.49 13.70
C PHE A 458 -18.22 2.56 14.65
N GLU A 459 -19.40 2.10 14.26
CA GLU A 459 -20.13 1.09 15.02
C GLU A 459 -19.33 -0.22 15.11
N PHE A 460 -18.83 -0.72 13.99
CA PHE A 460 -17.98 -1.91 13.92
C PHE A 460 -16.73 -1.80 14.81
N TYR A 461 -16.00 -0.69 14.67
CA TYR A 461 -14.78 -0.43 15.42
C TYR A 461 -15.05 -0.38 16.92
N THR A 462 -16.08 0.37 17.33
CA THR A 462 -16.42 0.52 18.74
C THR A 462 -16.94 -0.77 19.36
N GLN A 463 -17.62 -1.63 18.59
CA GLN A 463 -17.99 -2.97 19.04
C GLN A 463 -16.75 -3.82 19.36
N ILE A 464 -15.73 -3.83 18.50
CA ILE A 464 -14.47 -4.55 18.74
C ILE A 464 -13.70 -3.95 19.93
N GLN A 465 -13.48 -2.64 19.92
CA GLN A 465 -12.73 -1.95 20.97
C GLN A 465 -13.41 -2.10 22.35
N SER A 466 -14.74 -2.11 22.39
CA SER A 466 -15.50 -2.31 23.62
C SER A 466 -15.22 -3.67 24.27
N LEU A 467 -14.99 -4.72 23.48
CA LEU A 467 -14.64 -6.05 24.03
C LEU A 467 -13.29 -6.03 24.76
N VAL A 468 -12.33 -5.26 24.23
CA VAL A 468 -11.02 -5.08 24.86
C VAL A 468 -11.14 -4.27 26.14
N PHE A 469 -11.86 -3.14 26.10
CA PHE A 469 -12.09 -2.33 27.29
C PHE A 469 -12.86 -3.07 28.39
N GLU A 470 -13.80 -3.94 28.03
CA GLU A 470 -14.50 -4.79 29.00
C GLU A 470 -13.51 -5.72 29.74
N GLN A 471 -12.57 -6.34 29.03
CA GLN A 471 -11.55 -7.19 29.66
C GLN A 471 -10.62 -6.38 30.58
N ILE A 472 -10.15 -5.21 30.12
CA ILE A 472 -9.32 -4.30 30.94
C ILE A 472 -10.08 -3.88 32.20
N ALA A 473 -11.35 -3.50 32.08
CA ALA A 473 -12.19 -3.09 33.19
C ALA A 473 -12.38 -4.20 34.22
N GLN A 474 -12.68 -5.43 33.75
CA GLN A 474 -12.82 -6.61 34.61
C GLN A 474 -11.53 -6.89 35.40
N GLN A 475 -10.37 -6.82 34.75
CA GLN A 475 -9.09 -7.06 35.41
C GLN A 475 -8.76 -5.99 36.46
N LEU A 476 -9.09 -4.73 36.20
CA LEU A 476 -8.80 -3.62 37.10
C LEU A 476 -9.88 -3.41 38.18
N GLY A 477 -10.97 -4.17 38.15
CA GLY A 477 -12.12 -3.95 39.04
C GLY A 477 -12.77 -2.58 38.83
N ARG A 478 -12.80 -2.10 37.58
CA ARG A 478 -13.40 -0.82 37.15
C ARG A 478 -14.61 -1.05 36.27
N SER A 479 -15.39 0.00 36.06
CA SER A 479 -16.43 -0.01 35.02
C SER A 479 -15.81 0.17 33.63
N GLN A 480 -16.48 -0.37 32.61
CA GLN A 480 -16.05 -0.17 31.22
C GLN A 480 -16.08 1.33 30.83
N GLU A 481 -17.08 2.08 31.31
CA GLU A 481 -17.22 3.51 31.06
C GLU A 481 -16.00 4.31 31.60
N GLU A 482 -15.49 3.95 32.78
CA GLU A 482 -14.27 4.56 33.33
C GLU A 482 -13.05 4.30 32.43
N ILE A 483 -12.90 3.08 31.89
CA ILE A 483 -11.78 2.74 30.98
C ILE A 483 -11.91 3.47 29.65
N VAL A 484 -13.13 3.56 29.09
CA VAL A 484 -13.40 4.34 27.87
C VAL A 484 -13.06 5.81 28.07
N ASN A 485 -13.52 6.42 29.17
CA ASN A 485 -13.23 7.82 29.48
C ASN A 485 -11.74 8.08 29.72
N LEU A 486 -11.04 7.12 30.35
CA LEU A 486 -9.59 7.16 30.48
C LEU A 486 -8.92 7.15 29.10
N TYR A 487 -9.30 6.23 28.21
CA TYR A 487 -8.73 6.14 26.86
C TYR A 487 -8.95 7.42 26.05
N ILE A 488 -10.18 7.96 26.02
CA ILE A 488 -10.49 9.22 25.33
C ILE A 488 -9.61 10.37 25.86
N THR A 489 -9.45 10.44 27.19
CA THR A 489 -8.61 11.47 27.83
C THR A 489 -7.13 11.28 27.48
N TYR A 490 -6.64 10.04 27.55
CA TYR A 490 -5.26 9.68 27.23
C TYR A 490 -4.92 10.01 25.77
N HIS A 491 -5.78 9.59 24.84
CA HIS A 491 -5.61 9.84 23.41
C HIS A 491 -5.48 11.36 23.17
N LEU A 492 -6.46 12.16 23.62
CA LEU A 492 -6.45 13.62 23.46
C LEU A 492 -5.28 14.35 24.15
N ALA A 493 -4.70 13.76 25.20
CA ALA A 493 -3.53 14.32 25.86
C ALA A 493 -2.26 14.24 24.99
N ASN A 494 -2.27 13.39 23.95
CA ASN A 494 -1.16 13.16 23.01
C ASN A 494 0.17 12.92 23.74
N GLU A 495 0.13 12.10 24.79
CA GLU A 495 1.32 11.76 25.56
C GLU A 495 2.24 10.82 24.78
N LYS A 496 3.55 11.05 24.89
CA LYS A 496 4.57 10.13 24.36
C LYS A 496 4.67 8.92 25.29
N GLY A 497 3.96 7.85 24.96
CA GLY A 497 4.04 6.60 25.69
C GLY A 497 5.39 5.89 25.50
N ASP A 498 5.71 4.99 26.41
CA ASP A 498 6.87 4.10 26.32
C ASP A 498 6.61 2.97 25.31
N LEU A 499 7.51 2.79 24.33
CA LEU A 499 7.47 1.70 23.33
C LEU A 499 8.62 0.69 23.51
N SER A 500 9.46 0.86 24.52
CA SER A 500 10.65 0.00 24.75
C SER A 500 10.32 -1.45 25.13
N PHE A 501 9.05 -1.74 25.40
CA PHE A 501 8.54 -3.09 25.64
C PHE A 501 8.33 -3.90 24.35
N LEU A 502 8.32 -3.24 23.18
CA LEU A 502 8.27 -3.91 21.89
C LEU A 502 9.66 -4.44 21.52
N PRO A 503 9.77 -5.54 20.77
CA PRO A 503 11.06 -5.93 20.22
C PRO A 503 11.58 -4.85 19.25
N SER A 504 12.91 -4.77 19.06
CA SER A 504 13.57 -3.61 18.46
C SER A 504 13.02 -3.19 17.09
N GLU A 505 12.66 -4.14 16.23
CA GLU A 505 12.14 -3.84 14.90
C GLU A 505 10.72 -3.25 14.96
N GLN A 506 9.85 -3.84 15.79
CA GLN A 506 8.51 -3.33 16.04
C GLN A 506 8.56 -1.96 16.72
N GLN A 507 9.44 -1.77 17.71
CA GLN A 507 9.65 -0.50 18.39
C GLN A 507 10.00 0.60 17.38
N GLN A 508 11.01 0.37 16.55
CA GLN A 508 11.45 1.34 15.52
C GLN A 508 10.31 1.69 14.57
N PHE A 509 9.50 0.71 14.17
CA PHE A 509 8.37 0.94 13.29
C PHE A 509 7.27 1.78 13.97
N TYR A 510 6.87 1.46 15.20
CA TYR A 510 5.88 2.25 15.94
C TYR A 510 6.37 3.68 16.24
N GLU A 511 7.66 3.85 16.57
CA GLU A 511 8.27 5.17 16.77
C GLU A 511 8.31 5.98 15.47
N TYR A 512 8.60 5.34 14.34
CA TYR A 512 8.53 5.95 13.02
C TYR A 512 7.10 6.44 12.71
N ILE A 513 6.09 5.59 12.87
CA ILE A 513 4.70 6.00 12.65
C ILE A 513 4.32 7.12 13.62
N ALA A 514 4.56 6.99 14.93
CA ALA A 514 4.21 8.03 15.90
C ALA A 514 4.88 9.38 15.60
N SER A 515 6.17 9.37 15.23
CA SER A 515 6.92 10.60 14.93
C SER A 515 6.45 11.29 13.65
N THR A 516 6.12 10.52 12.62
CA THR A 516 5.60 11.06 11.35
C THR A 516 4.14 11.51 11.44
N ARG A 517 3.46 11.27 12.57
CA ARG A 517 2.04 11.58 12.80
C ARG A 517 1.77 12.56 13.95
N GLN A 518 2.80 13.06 14.63
CA GLN A 518 2.65 13.95 15.79
C GLN A 518 1.78 15.21 15.53
N ASN A 519 1.75 15.70 14.28
CA ASN A 519 0.97 16.88 13.89
C ASN A 519 -0.42 16.58 13.32
N ASP A 520 -0.76 15.29 13.14
CA ASP A 520 -2.02 14.84 12.53
C ASP A 520 -2.98 14.19 13.53
N HIS A 521 -2.63 14.18 14.82
CA HIS A 521 -3.40 13.58 15.91
C HIS A 521 -4.90 13.96 15.91
N LYS A 522 -5.79 12.96 16.00
CA LYS A 522 -7.25 13.14 15.90
C LYS A 522 -7.98 12.75 17.18
N ASN A 523 -9.30 12.93 17.19
CA ASN A 523 -10.13 12.41 18.28
C ASN A 523 -10.21 10.89 18.21
N ALA A 524 -10.31 10.27 19.39
CA ALA A 524 -10.50 8.85 19.53
C ALA A 524 -11.78 8.40 18.82
N ILE A 525 -11.76 7.27 18.12
CA ILE A 525 -12.89 6.82 17.29
C ILE A 525 -14.17 6.64 18.13
N ILE A 526 -14.03 6.15 19.36
CA ILE A 526 -15.17 5.98 20.27
C ILE A 526 -15.82 7.32 20.68
N ASP A 527 -15.05 8.40 20.81
CA ASP A 527 -15.58 9.74 21.07
C ASP A 527 -16.34 10.26 19.85
N VAL A 528 -15.77 10.08 18.65
CA VAL A 528 -16.43 10.44 17.37
C VAL A 528 -17.78 9.72 17.23
N TYR A 529 -17.84 8.42 17.51
CA TYR A 529 -19.08 7.63 17.45
C TYR A 529 -20.12 8.10 18.46
N GLN A 530 -19.72 8.35 19.71
CA GLN A 530 -20.62 8.83 20.76
C GLN A 530 -21.26 10.17 20.37
N GLN A 531 -20.50 11.09 19.80
CA GLN A 531 -21.01 12.36 19.31
C GLN A 531 -22.07 12.15 18.20
N LEU A 532 -21.78 11.33 17.18
CA LEU A 532 -22.72 11.02 16.09
C LEU A 532 -24.02 10.36 16.58
N SER A 533 -23.92 9.39 17.50
CA SER A 533 -25.08 8.70 18.05
C SER A 533 -26.00 9.61 18.87
N SER A 534 -25.42 10.62 19.53
CA SER A 534 -26.17 11.62 20.30
C SER A 534 -26.97 12.58 19.40
N PHE A 535 -26.49 12.84 18.17
CA PHE A 535 -27.20 13.64 17.17
C PHE A 535 -28.37 12.87 16.54
N ARG A 536 -28.24 11.54 16.33
CA ARG A 536 -29.34 10.71 15.78
C ARG A 536 -30.50 10.45 16.75
N LYS A 537 -30.27 10.63 18.06
CA LYS A 537 -31.31 10.51 19.11
C LYS A 537 -32.09 11.81 19.36
N LYS A 538 -31.70 12.92 18.73
CA LYS A 538 -32.42 14.20 18.73
C LYS A 538 -33.16 14.37 17.41
#